data_AF-A0A9Q0NS73-F1
#
_entry.id   AF-A0A9Q0NS73-F1
#
_cell.length_a   1.000
_cell.length_b   1.000
_cell.length_c   1.000
_cell.angle_alpha   90.00
_cell.angle_beta   90.00
_cell.angle_gamma   90.00
#
_symmetry.space_group_name_H-M   'P 1'
#
loop_
_entity.id
_entity.type
_entity.pdbx_description
1 polymer ?
#
loop_
_entity_poly.entity_id
_entity_poly.type
_entity_poly.pdbx_seq_one_letter_code
_entity_poly.pdbx_strand_id
1 'polypeptide(L)'
;MSFAAVFTIFLIVSPLVTSSSLTFTGNLPSAYEILAGYNFPIGILPKGVTGYKLDKTTGEFSAFLNGSCSISEEGSYQLEYKSTIRGYISDNRLESLSGVSVKVLFFWLNIVEVIRNEDELVFSVGVASSLSVHSVAGG
;
A
#
# COMPACT_ATOMS: atom_id res chain seq x y z
N MET A 1 63.95 31.14 -41.07
CA MET A 1 64.00 29.91 -40.24
C MET A 1 63.67 30.36 -38.82
N SER A 2 62.50 30.12 -38.24
CA SER A 2 61.68 28.91 -38.23
C SER A 2 60.18 29.23 -38.06
N PHE A 3 59.38 28.24 -38.46
CA PHE A 3 57.94 28.16 -38.65
C PHE A 3 57.09 28.15 -37.37
N ALA A 4 55.86 28.67 -37.49
CA ALA A 4 54.56 28.11 -37.05
C ALA A 4 54.38 27.74 -35.54
N ALA A 5 53.21 27.71 -34.93
CA ALA A 5 51.84 27.69 -35.40
C ALA A 5 50.94 28.23 -34.27
N VAL A 6 49.84 28.85 -34.65
CA VAL A 6 48.69 29.13 -33.78
C VAL A 6 48.04 27.80 -33.42
N PHE A 7 47.81 27.52 -32.13
CA PHE A 7 46.83 26.52 -31.71
C PHE A 7 46.12 27.00 -30.43
N THR A 8 44.95 27.56 -30.64
CA THR A 8 43.92 27.86 -29.63
C THR A 8 43.49 26.53 -29.00
N ILE A 9 43.86 26.28 -27.74
CA ILE A 9 43.35 25.14 -26.98
C ILE A 9 42.16 25.64 -26.16
N PHE A 10 40.98 25.44 -26.74
CA PHE A 10 39.70 25.53 -26.04
C PHE A 10 39.54 24.22 -25.25
N LEU A 11 40.06 24.17 -24.02
CA LEU A 11 39.89 23.02 -23.12
C LEU A 11 38.49 23.07 -22.51
N ILE A 12 37.55 22.47 -23.23
CA ILE A 12 36.26 22.03 -22.73
C ILE A 12 36.52 20.76 -21.92
N VAL A 13 36.60 20.86 -20.59
CA VAL A 13 36.51 19.68 -19.73
C VAL A 13 35.53 19.99 -18.60
N SER A 14 34.30 19.54 -18.85
CA SER A 14 33.20 19.17 -17.98
C SER A 14 33.23 19.63 -16.51
N PRO A 15 32.14 20.23 -15.99
CA PRO A 15 31.95 20.24 -14.55
C PRO A 15 31.90 18.78 -14.09
N LEU A 16 32.82 18.41 -13.20
CA LEU A 16 32.75 17.17 -12.45
C LEU A 16 31.46 17.27 -11.63
N VAL A 17 30.40 16.62 -12.10
CA VAL A 17 29.20 16.39 -11.29
C VAL A 17 29.62 15.50 -10.14
N THR A 18 29.99 16.13 -9.02
CA THR A 18 30.18 15.46 -7.75
C THR A 18 28.82 14.87 -7.40
N SER A 19 28.62 13.61 -7.77
CA SER A 19 27.45 12.86 -7.36
C SER A 19 27.58 12.69 -5.86
N SER A 20 26.92 13.56 -5.11
CA SER A 20 26.71 13.36 -3.69
C SER A 20 25.86 12.10 -3.57
N SER A 21 26.52 10.96 -3.34
CA SER A 21 25.85 9.78 -2.84
C SER A 21 25.28 10.16 -1.48
N LEU A 22 23.99 10.51 -1.47
CA LEU A 22 23.23 10.53 -0.24
C LEU A 22 23.24 9.08 0.25
N THR A 23 24.10 8.80 1.23
CA THR A 23 23.94 7.64 2.10
C THR A 23 22.62 7.85 2.83
N PHE A 24 21.53 7.36 2.23
CA PHE A 24 20.23 7.23 2.87
C PHE A 24 20.37 6.12 3.92
N THR A 25 20.97 6.44 5.05
CA THR A 25 20.67 5.79 6.32
C THR A 25 19.36 6.40 6.85
N GLY A 26 18.32 6.38 6.02
CA GLY A 26 16.98 6.77 6.42
C GLY A 26 16.20 5.49 6.62
N ASN A 27 15.63 5.30 7.81
CA ASN A 27 14.62 4.26 7.95
C ASN A 27 13.53 4.54 6.91
N LEU A 28 13.36 3.63 5.95
CA LEU A 28 12.23 3.71 5.03
C LEU A 28 10.96 3.70 5.89
N PRO A 29 10.00 4.61 5.65
CA PRO A 29 8.77 4.63 6.42
C PRO A 29 8.10 3.26 6.35
N SER A 30 7.56 2.81 7.46
CA SER A 30 6.73 1.60 7.52
C SER A 30 5.42 1.79 6.74
N ALA A 31 4.74 0.69 6.42
CA ALA A 31 3.42 0.75 5.80
C ALA A 31 2.41 1.58 6.65
N TYR A 32 2.53 1.52 7.98
CA TYR A 32 1.69 2.27 8.91
C TYR A 32 1.95 3.79 8.79
N GLU A 33 3.20 4.21 8.67
CA GLU A 33 3.58 5.61 8.48
C GLU A 33 3.14 6.13 7.10
N ILE A 34 3.19 5.27 6.07
CA ILE A 34 2.63 5.60 4.76
C ILE A 34 1.13 5.86 4.86
N LEU A 35 0.37 4.96 5.50
CA LEU A 35 -1.07 5.16 5.72
C LEU A 35 -1.38 6.45 6.50
N ALA A 36 -0.61 6.72 7.55
CA ALA A 36 -0.74 7.95 8.33
C ALA A 36 -0.49 9.20 7.47
N GLY A 37 0.45 9.15 6.52
CA GLY A 37 0.70 10.22 5.56
C GLY A 37 -0.49 10.54 4.63
N TYR A 38 -1.42 9.59 4.45
CA TYR A 38 -2.69 9.77 3.73
C TYR A 38 -3.89 9.93 4.68
N ASN A 39 -3.62 10.36 5.92
CA ASN A 39 -4.59 10.64 6.99
C ASN A 39 -5.25 9.42 7.64
N PHE A 40 -4.79 8.20 7.42
CA PHE A 40 -5.37 7.03 8.09
C PHE A 40 -4.81 6.83 9.50
N PRO A 41 -5.64 6.43 10.48
CA PRO A 41 -5.15 6.06 11.80
C PRO A 41 -4.41 4.72 11.76
N ILE A 42 -3.64 4.45 12.81
CA ILE A 42 -3.11 3.12 13.05
C ILE A 42 -4.29 2.15 13.29
N GLY A 43 -4.36 1.04 12.55
CA GLY A 43 -5.42 0.04 12.72
C GLY A 43 -6.06 -0.48 11.43
N ILE A 44 -5.86 0.18 10.29
CA ILE A 44 -6.33 -0.35 8.99
C ILE A 44 -5.59 -1.66 8.64
N LEU A 45 -4.29 -1.71 8.93
CA LEU A 45 -3.45 -2.89 8.74
C LEU A 45 -3.26 -3.63 10.08
N PRO A 46 -3.20 -4.97 10.06
CA PRO A 46 -2.91 -5.74 11.26
C PRO A 46 -1.46 -5.53 11.68
N LYS A 47 -1.10 -5.89 12.91
CA LYS A 47 0.30 -5.89 13.36
C LYS A 47 1.12 -6.92 12.59
N GLY A 48 2.39 -6.60 12.32
CA GLY A 48 3.34 -7.53 11.68
C GLY A 48 3.46 -7.39 10.17
N VAL A 49 3.03 -6.26 9.59
CA VAL A 49 3.33 -5.94 8.19
C VAL A 49 4.85 -5.81 8.03
N THR A 50 5.41 -6.58 7.10
CA THR A 50 6.86 -6.70 6.87
C THR A 50 7.37 -5.77 5.79
N GLY A 51 6.49 -5.22 4.95
CA GLY A 51 6.85 -4.27 3.91
C GLY A 51 5.65 -3.77 3.13
N TYR A 52 5.91 -2.88 2.19
CA TYR A 52 4.89 -2.31 1.30
C TYR A 52 5.46 -1.97 -0.08
N LYS A 53 4.57 -1.73 -1.04
CA LYS A 53 4.85 -1.03 -2.29
C LYS A 53 3.87 0.13 -2.42
N LEU A 54 4.36 1.25 -2.94
CA LEU A 54 3.54 2.42 -3.26
C LEU A 54 4.04 3.04 -4.55
N ASP A 55 3.17 3.13 -5.55
CA ASP A 55 3.34 4.06 -6.65
C ASP A 55 2.63 5.37 -6.29
N LYS A 56 3.41 6.41 -6.02
CA LYS A 56 2.88 7.73 -5.63
C LYS A 56 2.14 8.45 -6.76
N THR A 57 2.36 8.04 -8.01
CA THR A 57 1.75 8.65 -9.19
C THR A 57 0.34 8.13 -9.40
N THR A 58 0.16 6.81 -9.25
CA THR A 58 -1.12 6.12 -9.47
C THR A 58 -1.90 5.89 -8.18
N GLY A 59 -1.23 5.93 -7.03
CA GLY A 59 -1.79 5.52 -5.74
C GLY A 59 -1.79 4.01 -5.53
N GLU A 60 -1.24 3.20 -6.46
CA GLU A 60 -1.21 1.74 -6.29
C GLU A 60 -0.43 1.38 -5.03
N PHE A 61 -1.12 0.74 -4.08
CA PHE A 61 -0.59 0.39 -2.77
C PHE A 61 -0.69 -1.12 -2.53
N SER A 62 0.34 -1.68 -1.91
CA SER A 62 0.33 -3.05 -1.40
C SER A 62 1.05 -3.14 -0.07
N ALA A 63 0.52 -3.92 0.87
CA ALA A 63 1.16 -4.27 2.14
C ALA A 63 1.34 -5.79 2.25
N PHE A 64 2.46 -6.23 2.84
CA PHE A 64 2.85 -7.63 2.91
C PHE A 64 2.95 -8.12 4.36
N LEU A 65 2.46 -9.33 4.59
CA LEU A 65 2.52 -10.05 5.85
C LEU A 65 3.21 -11.40 5.59
N ASN A 66 3.85 -11.98 6.61
CA ASN A 66 4.48 -13.30 6.49
C ASN A 66 3.48 -14.46 6.31
N GLY A 67 2.18 -14.19 6.53
CA GLY A 67 1.09 -15.14 6.36
C GLY A 67 -0.25 -14.43 6.47
N SER A 68 -1.35 -15.15 6.22
CA SER A 68 -2.66 -14.65 6.59
C SER A 68 -2.82 -14.62 8.10
N CYS A 69 -3.65 -13.72 8.61
CA CYS A 69 -4.00 -13.67 10.02
C CYS A 69 -5.46 -13.30 10.20
N SER A 70 -6.07 -13.77 11.29
CA SER A 70 -7.42 -13.39 11.69
C SER A 70 -7.37 -12.70 13.03
N ILE A 71 -8.14 -11.62 13.16
CA ILE A 71 -8.30 -10.87 14.40
C ILE A 71 -9.76 -11.02 14.82
N SER A 72 -9.97 -11.39 16.07
CA SER A 72 -11.30 -11.45 16.68
C SER A 72 -11.24 -10.57 17.92
N GLU A 73 -11.95 -9.44 17.85
CA GLU A 73 -12.23 -8.65 19.04
C GLU A 73 -13.48 -9.24 19.71
N GLU A 74 -13.39 -9.52 21.00
CA GLU A 74 -14.44 -10.21 21.75
C GLU A 74 -15.74 -9.39 21.71
N GLY A 75 -16.73 -9.89 20.97
CA GLY A 75 -18.06 -9.30 20.86
C GLY A 75 -18.26 -8.23 19.79
N SER A 76 -17.25 -7.88 18.98
CA SER A 76 -17.41 -6.85 17.93
C SER A 76 -17.48 -7.45 16.52
N TYR A 77 -16.37 -7.94 15.99
CA TYR A 77 -16.26 -8.42 14.62
C TYR A 77 -15.05 -9.33 14.42
N GLN A 78 -15.09 -10.18 13.40
CA GLN A 78 -13.95 -11.01 12.98
C GLN A 78 -13.42 -10.48 11.65
N LEU A 79 -12.14 -10.15 11.61
CA LEU A 79 -11.42 -9.78 10.39
C LEU A 79 -10.49 -10.89 9.96
N GLU A 80 -10.39 -11.08 8.66
CA GLU A 80 -9.40 -11.93 8.02
C GLU A 80 -8.54 -11.07 7.08
N TYR A 81 -7.23 -11.17 7.24
CA TYR A 81 -6.24 -10.55 6.38
C TYR A 81 -5.47 -11.63 5.63
N LYS A 82 -5.34 -11.47 4.31
CA LYS A 82 -4.46 -12.28 3.48
C LYS A 82 -3.01 -11.81 3.64
N SER A 83 -2.06 -12.64 3.22
CA SER A 83 -0.63 -12.30 3.24
C SER A 83 -0.26 -11.07 2.40
N THR A 84 -1.10 -10.71 1.43
CA THR A 84 -0.95 -9.49 0.64
C THR A 84 -2.27 -8.74 0.62
N ILE A 85 -2.21 -7.47 1.00
CA ILE A 85 -3.31 -6.52 0.95
C ILE A 85 -2.99 -5.55 -0.18
N ARG A 86 -3.96 -5.25 -1.05
CA ARG A 86 -3.78 -4.34 -2.18
C ARG A 86 -4.93 -3.34 -2.26
N GLY A 87 -4.69 -2.22 -2.91
CA GLY A 87 -5.71 -1.24 -3.26
C GLY A 87 -5.07 -0.01 -3.88
N TYR A 88 -5.86 1.05 -4.00
CA TYR A 88 -5.40 2.38 -4.38
C TYR A 88 -5.60 3.33 -3.21
N ILE A 89 -4.55 4.06 -2.85
CA ILE A 89 -4.56 5.01 -1.75
C ILE A 89 -4.54 6.45 -2.26
N SER A 90 -5.37 7.28 -1.63
CA SER A 90 -5.41 8.72 -1.75
C SER A 90 -5.76 9.32 -0.39
N ASP A 91 -5.72 10.65 -0.28
CA ASP A 91 -6.02 11.32 0.98
C ASP A 91 -7.41 10.91 1.49
N ASN A 92 -7.44 10.34 2.70
CA ASN A 92 -8.65 9.87 3.38
C ASN A 92 -9.38 8.72 2.67
N ARG A 93 -8.81 8.07 1.64
CA ARG A 93 -9.51 7.00 0.92
C ARG A 93 -8.59 5.88 0.45
N LEU A 94 -9.00 4.66 0.76
CA LEU A 94 -8.46 3.41 0.24
C LEU A 94 -9.56 2.72 -0.55
N GLU A 95 -9.36 2.49 -1.83
CA GLU A 95 -10.37 1.89 -2.71
C GLU A 95 -9.84 0.67 -3.46
N SER A 96 -10.76 -0.11 -4.04
CA SER A 96 -10.47 -1.39 -4.69
C SER A 96 -9.63 -2.30 -3.79
N LEU A 97 -9.92 -2.26 -2.49
CA LEU A 97 -9.20 -3.00 -1.49
C LEU A 97 -9.41 -4.50 -1.69
N SER A 98 -8.35 -5.27 -1.53
CA SER A 98 -8.38 -6.72 -1.58
C SER A 98 -7.47 -7.32 -0.51
N GLY A 99 -7.81 -8.52 -0.06
CA GLY A 99 -7.06 -9.21 0.98
C GLY A 99 -7.51 -8.87 2.40
N VAL A 100 -8.64 -8.17 2.57
CA VAL A 100 -9.27 -7.92 3.86
C VAL A 100 -10.74 -8.32 3.79
N SER A 101 -11.18 -9.14 4.72
CA SER A 101 -12.57 -9.61 4.82
C SER A 101 -13.09 -9.46 6.24
N VAL A 102 -14.38 -9.18 6.36
CA VAL A 102 -15.10 -9.16 7.64
C VAL A 102 -16.14 -10.27 7.66
N LYS A 103 -16.32 -10.90 8.82
CA LYS A 103 -17.37 -11.88 9.02
C LYS A 103 -18.66 -11.21 9.44
N VAL A 104 -19.74 -11.46 8.67
CA VAL A 104 -21.09 -11.01 8.98
C VAL A 104 -22.00 -12.25 9.00
N LEU A 105 -22.60 -12.54 10.16
CA LEU A 105 -23.36 -13.77 10.41
C LEU A 105 -22.51 -15.02 10.07
N PHE A 106 -22.83 -15.69 8.97
CA PHE A 106 -22.16 -16.91 8.48
C PHE A 106 -21.28 -16.68 7.25
N PHE A 107 -21.21 -15.44 6.74
CA PHE A 107 -20.53 -15.12 5.49
C PHE A 107 -19.31 -14.23 5.72
N TRP A 108 -18.28 -14.44 4.90
CA TRP A 108 -17.15 -13.53 4.77
C TRP A 108 -17.41 -12.57 3.62
N LEU A 109 -17.37 -11.28 3.90
CA LEU A 109 -17.53 -10.22 2.92
C LEU A 109 -16.20 -9.48 2.76
N ASN A 110 -15.80 -9.19 1.53
CA ASN A 110 -14.57 -8.43 1.29
C ASN A 110 -14.83 -6.97 1.66
N ILE A 111 -13.90 -6.34 2.36
CA ILE A 111 -13.86 -4.90 2.48
C ILE A 111 -13.20 -4.38 1.19
N VAL A 112 -13.93 -3.54 0.45
CA VAL A 112 -13.49 -3.04 -0.85
C VAL A 112 -13.08 -1.57 -0.81
N GLU A 113 -13.49 -0.84 0.22
CA GLU A 113 -13.16 0.56 0.38
C GLU A 113 -13.19 0.96 1.86
N VAL A 114 -12.29 1.89 2.21
CA VAL A 114 -12.26 2.58 3.50
C VAL A 114 -12.16 4.07 3.23
N ILE A 115 -13.10 4.84 3.77
CA ILE A 115 -13.10 6.30 3.71
C ILE A 115 -12.95 6.83 5.13
N ARG A 116 -12.04 7.79 5.33
CA ARG A 116 -11.98 8.57 6.56
C ARG A 116 -12.82 9.84 6.39
N ASN A 117 -13.78 10.04 7.29
CA ASN A 117 -14.55 11.26 7.40
C ASN A 117 -14.31 11.85 8.79
N GLU A 118 -13.48 12.90 8.86
CA GLU A 118 -13.03 13.48 10.13
C GLU A 118 -12.46 12.38 11.05
N ASP A 119 -13.08 12.12 12.20
CA ASP A 119 -12.62 11.11 13.17
C ASP A 119 -13.25 9.73 12.96
N GLU A 120 -14.09 9.57 11.94
CA GLU A 120 -14.77 8.32 11.63
C GLU A 120 -14.15 7.58 10.44
N LEU A 121 -14.17 6.25 10.50
CA LEU A 121 -13.83 5.39 9.38
C LEU A 121 -15.07 4.66 8.88
N VAL A 122 -15.37 4.84 7.60
CA VAL A 122 -16.46 4.16 6.90
C VAL A 122 -15.88 3.02 6.09
N PHE A 123 -16.30 1.78 6.41
CA PHE A 123 -15.88 0.57 5.71
C PHE A 123 -17.00 0.10 4.77
N SER A 124 -16.71 0.05 3.48
CA SER A 124 -17.64 -0.47 2.47
C SER A 124 -17.31 -1.94 2.20
N VAL A 125 -18.34 -2.79 2.25
CA VAL A 125 -18.21 -4.22 1.93
C VAL A 125 -18.73 -4.52 0.52
N GLY A 126 -17.97 -5.31 -0.22
CA GLY A 126 -18.36 -5.84 -1.52
C GLY A 126 -18.86 -7.26 -1.40
N VAL A 127 -19.94 -7.58 -2.12
CA VAL A 127 -20.41 -8.96 -2.25
C VAL A 127 -19.44 -9.73 -3.15
N ALA A 128 -18.77 -10.74 -2.60
CA ALA A 128 -18.03 -11.70 -3.42
C ALA A 128 -19.05 -12.50 -4.24
N SER A 129 -18.83 -12.61 -5.55
CA SER A 129 -19.74 -13.27 -6.51
C SER A 129 -19.88 -14.79 -6.30
N SER A 130 -19.28 -15.38 -5.26
CA SER A 130 -19.22 -16.83 -5.07
C SER A 130 -20.25 -17.38 -4.07
N LEU A 131 -21.39 -16.71 -3.89
CA LEU A 131 -22.55 -17.31 -3.21
C LEU A 131 -23.22 -18.34 -4.15
N SER A 132 -22.57 -19.48 -4.37
CA SER A 132 -23.22 -20.64 -4.97
C SER A 132 -24.13 -21.30 -3.92
N VAL A 133 -25.40 -20.91 -3.91
CA VAL A 133 -26.45 -21.64 -3.19
C VAL A 133 -26.69 -22.96 -3.91
N HIS A 134 -26.06 -24.04 -3.42
CA HIS A 134 -26.42 -25.38 -3.85
C HIS A 134 -27.72 -25.76 -3.13
N SER A 135 -28.86 -25.53 -3.78
CA SER A 135 -30.14 -26.07 -3.30
C SER A 135 -30.07 -27.59 -3.46
N VAL A 136 -29.99 -28.33 -2.35
CA VAL A 136 -30.24 -29.77 -2.36
C VAL A 136 -31.76 -29.92 -2.41
N ALA A 137 -32.29 -30.24 -3.59
CA ALA A 137 -33.64 -30.73 -3.71
C ALA A 137 -33.71 -32.07 -2.94
N GLY A 138 -34.29 -32.03 -1.74
CA GLY A 138 -34.70 -33.23 -1.01
C GLY A 138 -35.80 -33.93 -1.81
N GLY A 139 -35.65 -35.24 -1.97
CA GLY A 139 -36.58 -36.13 -2.69
C GLY A 139 -37.86 -36.45 -1.93
#